data_AF-A0A7K5WG57-F1
#
_entry.id   AF-A0A7K5WG57-F1
#
_cell.length_a   1.000
_cell.length_b   1.000
_cell.length_c   1.000
_cell.angle_alpha   90.00
_cell.angle_beta   90.00
_cell.angle_gamma   90.00
#
_symmetry.space_group_name_H-M   'P 1'
#
loop_
_entity.id
_entity.type
_entity.pdbx_description
1 polymer ?
#
loop_
_entity_poly.entity_id
_entity_poly.type
_entity_poly.pdbx_seq_one_letter_code
_entity_poly.pdbx_strand_id
1 'polypeptide(L)'
;QVNSKQGGSACKEKQVVLLSPVGKIEISGCETGVHEIKLPKVSLLPRGAECSVACEVCEGAEDMPEPLQQCTAWLRAYFCEPATTETLPLPAFHHPLLQRDSFTRRVLWTLLKDVKLGEAVSYKQLADLAGNSRAARAVGGAMRSNPV
;
A
#
# COMPACT_ATOMS: atom_id res chain seq x y z
N GLN A 1 -3.43 21.61 10.09
CA GLN A 1 -4.70 20.90 10.35
C GLN A 1 -4.91 19.88 9.25
N VAL A 2 -4.62 18.61 9.50
CA VAL A 2 -4.92 17.54 8.53
C VAL A 2 -6.31 17.03 8.85
N ASN A 3 -7.20 17.24 7.91
CA ASN A 3 -8.61 16.88 8.00
C ASN A 3 -8.73 15.36 7.76
N SER A 4 -8.61 14.56 8.81
CA SER A 4 -8.98 13.14 8.79
C SER A 4 -10.51 13.05 8.69
N LYS A 5 -11.03 13.16 7.46
CA LYS A 5 -12.48 13.03 7.22
C LYS A 5 -12.88 11.56 7.33
N GLN A 6 -13.49 11.29 8.48
CA GLN A 6 -14.32 10.15 8.85
C GLN A 6 -15.25 9.67 7.72
N GLY A 7 -15.38 8.35 7.56
CA GLY A 7 -16.33 7.76 6.61
C GLY A 7 -16.19 6.25 6.40
N GLY A 8 -16.08 5.46 7.48
CA GLY A 8 -16.15 4.00 7.48
C GLY A 8 -16.47 3.52 8.89
N SER A 9 -17.17 2.40 9.06
CA SER A 9 -17.53 1.84 10.38
C SER A 9 -16.36 1.90 11.36
N ALA A 10 -16.62 2.19 12.64
CA ALA A 10 -15.59 2.18 13.68
C ALA A 10 -15.07 0.75 13.92
N CYS A 11 -14.23 0.25 13.01
CA CYS A 11 -13.47 -0.97 13.19
C CYS A 11 -12.28 -0.67 14.11
N LYS A 12 -11.88 -1.67 14.90
CA LYS A 12 -10.78 -1.54 15.86
C LYS A 12 -9.45 -1.54 15.11
N GLU A 13 -8.96 -0.34 14.82
CA GLU A 13 -7.70 -0.15 14.10
C GLU A 13 -6.50 -0.49 14.99
N LYS A 14 -5.50 -1.10 14.36
CA LYS A 14 -4.18 -1.46 14.88
C LYS A 14 -3.14 -0.89 13.94
N GLN A 15 -1.94 -0.68 14.47
CA GLN A 15 -0.82 -0.13 13.73
C GLN A 15 0.45 -0.95 13.99
N VAL A 16 1.25 -1.13 12.95
CA VAL A 16 2.58 -1.73 13.01
C VAL A 16 3.56 -0.81 12.29
N VAL A 17 4.80 -0.75 12.79
CA VAL A 17 5.89 -0.01 12.13
C VAL A 17 6.95 -0.99 11.65
N LEU A 18 7.23 -0.92 10.35
CA LEU A 18 8.24 -1.72 9.66
C LEU A 18 9.45 -0.85 9.29
N LEU A 19 10.64 -1.26 9.72
CA LEU A 19 11.90 -0.71 9.21
C LEU A 19 12.15 -1.29 7.82
N SER A 20 12.53 -0.44 6.86
CA SER A 20 12.76 -0.86 5.47
C SER A 20 13.88 -0.04 4.82
N PRO A 21 14.37 -0.44 3.63
CA PRO A 21 15.32 0.35 2.84
C PRO A 21 14.84 1.76 2.49
N VAL A 22 13.53 2.02 2.53
CA VAL A 22 12.94 3.34 2.28
C VAL A 22 12.55 4.07 3.58
N GLY A 23 13.06 3.62 4.73
CA GLY A 23 12.82 4.18 6.06
C GLY A 23 11.65 3.51 6.80
N LYS A 24 11.12 4.19 7.83
CA LYS A 24 10.02 3.67 8.65
C LYS A 24 8.70 3.71 7.88
N ILE A 25 8.14 2.54 7.61
CA ILE A 25 6.82 2.38 7.01
C ILE A 25 5.81 2.14 8.12
N GLU A 26 4.78 2.98 8.20
CA GLU A 26 3.65 2.79 9.12
C GLU A 26 2.52 2.08 8.37
N ILE A 27 2.07 0.94 8.88
CA ILE A 27 0.98 0.17 8.29
C ILE A 27 -0.16 0.16 9.31
N SER A 28 -1.36 0.55 8.89
CA SER A 28 -2.54 0.50 9.75
C SER A 28 -3.67 -0.32 9.14
N GLY A 29 -4.49 -0.93 9.99
CA GLY A 29 -5.56 -1.82 9.55
C GLY A 29 -6.33 -2.45 10.71
N CYS A 30 -7.30 -3.29 10.39
CA CYS A 30 -8.10 -4.04 11.35
C CYS A 30 -8.22 -5.51 10.91
N GLU A 31 -9.05 -6.29 11.61
CA GLU A 31 -9.34 -7.68 11.27
C GLU A 31 -9.90 -7.85 9.85
N THR A 32 -10.59 -6.85 9.31
CA THR A 32 -11.16 -6.89 7.96
C THR A 32 -10.15 -6.60 6.85
N GLY A 33 -9.04 -5.90 7.15
CA GLY A 33 -8.06 -5.55 6.14
C GLY A 33 -7.14 -4.38 6.49
N VAL A 34 -6.13 -4.19 5.65
CA VAL A 34 -5.21 -3.04 5.65
C VAL A 34 -5.96 -1.78 5.24
N HIS A 35 -5.76 -0.69 5.98
CA HIS A 35 -6.33 0.62 5.69
C HIS A 35 -5.36 1.48 4.91
N GLU A 36 -4.15 1.68 5.44
CA GLU A 36 -3.17 2.60 4.87
C GLU A 36 -1.73 2.08 5.06
N ILE A 37 -0.86 2.38 4.10
CA ILE A 37 0.60 2.24 4.19
C ILE A 37 1.20 3.63 4.01
N LYS A 38 1.88 4.14 5.04
CA LYS A 38 2.51 5.46 5.04
C LYS A 38 4.02 5.33 4.99
N LEU A 39 4.59 5.88 3.93
CA LEU A 39 6.03 6.07 3.78
C LEU A 39 6.50 7.29 4.59
N PRO A 40 7.77 7.32 5.02
CA PRO A 40 8.32 8.47 5.71
C PRO A 40 8.36 9.67 4.75
N LYS A 41 8.23 10.88 5.29
CA LYS A 41 8.39 12.09 4.49
C LYS A 41 9.83 12.14 3.96
N VAL A 42 9.99 12.30 2.64
CA VAL A 42 11.28 12.33 1.94
C VAL A 42 12.30 13.30 2.57
N SER A 43 11.83 14.37 3.22
CA SER A 43 12.67 15.34 3.96
C SER A 43 13.35 14.78 5.21
N LEU A 44 13.00 13.58 5.67
CA LEU A 44 13.51 12.93 6.87
C LEU A 44 14.36 11.69 6.58
N LEU A 45 14.56 11.34 5.30
CA LEU A 45 15.48 10.26 4.94
C LEU A 45 16.92 10.78 5.13
N PRO A 46 17.73 10.17 6.03
CA PRO A 46 19.11 10.56 6.17
C PRO A 46 19.82 10.36 4.83
N ARG A 47 20.48 11.41 4.31
CA ARG A 47 21.40 11.24 3.17
C ARG A 47 22.49 10.26 3.62
N GLY A 48 22.46 9.04 3.08
CA GLY A 48 23.39 8.00 3.46
C GLY A 48 23.03 7.24 4.74
N ALA A 49 21.74 7.16 5.12
CA ALA A 49 21.31 6.17 6.09
C ALA A 49 21.74 4.79 5.58
N GLU A 50 22.49 4.05 6.39
CA GLU A 50 22.79 2.66 6.07
C GLU A 50 21.46 1.94 5.91
N CYS A 51 21.18 1.48 4.68
CA CYS A 51 20.07 0.60 4.42
C CYS A 51 20.26 -0.60 5.33
N SER A 52 19.52 -0.68 6.43
CA SER A 52 19.35 -1.96 7.09
C SER A 52 18.72 -2.86 6.05
N VAL A 53 19.51 -3.79 5.52
CA VAL A 53 19.11 -4.74 4.48
C VAL A 53 17.93 -5.60 4.98
N ALA A 54 17.74 -5.66 6.30
CA ALA A 54 16.65 -6.36 6.96
C ALA A 54 15.39 -5.49 7.10
N CYS A 55 14.25 -6.05 6.68
CA CYS A 55 12.93 -5.52 6.98
C CYS A 55 12.39 -6.09 8.30
N GLU A 56 12.37 -5.27 9.35
CA GLU A 56 12.04 -5.71 10.72
C GLU A 56 10.87 -4.93 11.29
N VAL A 57 10.00 -5.62 12.05
CA VAL A 57 8.91 -4.93 12.77
C VAL A 57 9.51 -4.37 14.05
N CYS A 58 9.43 -3.06 14.23
CA CYS A 58 9.97 -2.40 15.42
C CYS A 58 8.90 -2.05 16.45
N GLU A 59 7.64 -1.89 16.04
CA GLU A 59 6.52 -1.52 16.92
C GLU A 59 5.23 -2.21 16.47
N GLY A 60 4.35 -2.57 17.41
CA GLY A 60 3.02 -3.14 17.10
C GLY A 60 3.00 -4.63 16.76
N ALA A 61 4.02 -5.39 17.20
CA ALA A 61 4.11 -6.83 16.95
C ALA A 61 3.07 -7.67 17.72
N GLU A 62 2.65 -7.21 18.90
CA GLU A 62 1.71 -7.96 19.75
C GLU A 62 0.27 -7.80 19.27
N ASP A 63 -0.48 -8.91 19.24
CA ASP A 63 -1.90 -8.93 18.84
C ASP A 63 -2.15 -8.26 17.47
N MET A 64 -1.25 -8.55 16.52
CA MET A 64 -1.32 -8.05 15.15
C MET A 64 -2.39 -8.81 14.35
N PRO A 65 -3.41 -8.14 13.77
CA PRO A 65 -4.40 -8.78 12.93
C PRO A 65 -3.78 -9.46 11.70
N GLU A 66 -4.39 -10.56 11.22
CA GLU A 66 -3.92 -11.32 10.06
C GLU A 66 -3.60 -10.45 8.83
N PRO A 67 -4.43 -9.45 8.43
CA PRO A 67 -4.09 -8.61 7.28
C PRO A 67 -2.80 -7.79 7.46
N LEU A 68 -2.48 -7.35 8.69
CA LEU A 68 -1.23 -6.65 8.97
C LEU A 68 -0.03 -7.60 8.95
N GLN A 69 -0.21 -8.85 9.40
CA GLN A 69 0.82 -9.88 9.30
C GLN A 69 1.16 -10.19 7.84
N GLN A 70 0.13 -10.40 7.01
CA GLN A 70 0.27 -10.62 5.57
C GLN A 70 0.95 -9.44 4.88
N CYS A 71 0.50 -8.20 5.18
CA CYS A 71 1.11 -7.00 4.62
C CYS A 71 2.59 -6.85 4.99
N THR A 72 2.93 -7.12 6.25
CA THR A 72 4.31 -7.06 6.75
C THR A 72 5.17 -8.12 6.07
N ALA A 73 4.69 -9.35 5.94
CA ALA A 73 5.38 -10.43 5.26
C ALA A 73 5.59 -10.11 3.76
N TRP A 74 4.57 -9.55 3.10
CA TRP A 74 4.65 -9.16 1.70
C TRP A 74 5.69 -8.07 1.47
N LEU A 75 5.69 -7.01 2.30
CA LEU A 75 6.69 -5.93 2.20
C LEU A 75 8.11 -6.42 2.50
N ARG A 76 8.27 -7.31 3.48
CA ARG A 76 9.55 -7.97 3.76
C ARG A 76 10.07 -8.71 2.54
N ALA A 77 9.23 -9.54 1.91
CA ALA A 77 9.61 -10.25 0.68
C ALA A 77 9.92 -9.26 -0.45
N TYR A 78 9.11 -8.23 -0.65
CA TYR A 78 9.34 -7.22 -1.70
C TYR A 78 10.73 -6.58 -1.62
N PHE A 79 11.22 -6.26 -0.42
CA PHE A 79 12.53 -5.63 -0.24
C PHE A 79 13.69 -6.62 -0.11
N CYS A 80 13.50 -7.75 0.57
CA CYS A 80 14.59 -8.66 0.93
C CYS A 80 14.67 -9.91 0.05
N GLU A 81 13.53 -10.38 -0.48
CA GLU A 81 13.39 -11.67 -1.18
C GLU A 81 12.41 -11.56 -2.36
N PRO A 82 12.66 -10.68 -3.36
CA PRO A 82 11.66 -10.32 -4.38
C PRO A 82 11.16 -11.52 -5.20
N ALA A 83 11.94 -12.61 -5.28
CA ALA A 83 11.55 -13.84 -5.95
C ALA A 83 10.40 -14.59 -5.26
N THR A 84 10.14 -14.34 -3.97
CA THR A 84 9.08 -14.99 -3.20
C THR A 84 7.82 -14.13 -3.10
N THR A 85 7.88 -12.84 -3.45
CA THR A 85 6.78 -11.88 -3.29
C THR A 85 5.50 -12.31 -4.00
N GLU A 86 5.58 -12.85 -5.22
CA GLU A 86 4.40 -13.30 -5.98
C GLU A 86 3.77 -14.57 -5.42
N THR A 87 4.46 -15.29 -4.53
CA THR A 87 3.96 -16.51 -3.87
C THR A 87 3.20 -16.22 -2.58
N LEU A 88 3.35 -15.01 -2.03
CA LEU A 88 2.70 -14.61 -0.79
C LEU A 88 1.27 -14.11 -1.06
N PRO A 89 0.33 -14.38 -0.14
CA PRO A 89 -1.00 -13.82 -0.24
C PRO A 89 -0.95 -12.29 -0.10
N LEU A 90 -1.68 -11.61 -0.97
CA LEU A 90 -1.97 -10.18 -0.76
C LEU A 90 -2.93 -10.04 0.42
N PRO A 91 -2.74 -9.02 1.28
CA PRO A 91 -3.67 -8.79 2.38
C PRO A 91 -5.03 -8.32 1.86
N ALA A 92 -6.09 -8.58 2.63
CA ALA A 92 -7.37 -7.92 2.41
C ALA A 92 -7.23 -6.40 2.61
N PHE A 93 -7.99 -5.62 1.84
CA PHE A 93 -7.99 -4.15 1.94
C PHE A 93 -9.31 -3.63 2.51
N HIS A 94 -9.23 -2.78 3.53
CA HIS A 94 -10.37 -2.20 4.24
C HIS A 94 -10.29 -0.66 4.29
N HIS A 95 -10.07 -0.03 3.14
CA HIS A 95 -10.11 1.42 3.02
C HIS A 95 -11.40 1.88 2.30
N PRO A 96 -12.10 2.96 2.73
CA PRO A 96 -13.33 3.42 2.09
C PRO A 96 -13.22 3.68 0.57
N LEU A 97 -12.06 4.16 0.11
CA LEU A 97 -11.79 4.35 -1.33
C LEU A 97 -11.78 3.03 -2.12
N LEU A 98 -11.43 1.91 -1.48
CA LEU A 98 -11.33 0.60 -2.10
C LEU A 98 -12.64 -0.20 -2.01
N GLN A 99 -13.57 0.22 -1.15
CA GLN A 99 -14.89 -0.39 -0.98
C GLN A 99 -15.95 0.20 -1.91
N ARG A 100 -15.89 1.52 -2.18
CA ARG A 100 -16.87 2.21 -3.03
C ARG A 100 -16.53 2.05 -4.50
N ASP A 101 -17.50 1.66 -5.32
CA ASP A 101 -17.30 1.63 -6.77
C ASP A 101 -17.01 3.04 -7.30
N SER A 102 -15.87 3.18 -7.98
CA SER A 102 -15.37 4.44 -8.50
C SER A 102 -14.31 4.18 -9.56
N PHE A 103 -14.06 5.18 -10.41
CA PHE A 103 -12.95 5.08 -11.37
C PHE A 103 -11.61 4.89 -10.66
N THR A 104 -11.38 5.59 -9.55
CA THR A 104 -10.18 5.42 -8.70
C THR A 104 -10.03 3.98 -8.24
N ARG A 105 -11.08 3.36 -7.68
CA ARG A 105 -11.06 1.95 -7.27
C ARG A 105 -10.70 1.06 -8.44
N ARG A 106 -11.38 1.19 -9.58
CA ARG A 106 -11.11 0.37 -10.77
C ARG A 106 -9.66 0.48 -11.23
N VAL A 107 -9.11 1.70 -11.28
CA VAL A 107 -7.71 1.93 -11.64
C VAL A 107 -6.75 1.21 -10.69
N LEU A 108 -6.94 1.32 -9.37
CA LEU A 108 -6.07 0.69 -8.38
C LEU A 108 -6.15 -0.85 -8.43
N TRP A 109 -7.34 -1.42 -8.60
CA TRP A 109 -7.51 -2.87 -8.75
C TRP A 109 -6.94 -3.40 -10.07
N THR A 110 -7.05 -2.62 -11.16
CA THR A 110 -6.43 -2.95 -12.45
C THR A 110 -4.91 -2.94 -12.31
N LEU A 111 -4.34 -1.90 -11.69
CA LEU A 111 -2.90 -1.80 -11.43
C LEU A 111 -2.39 -3.02 -10.65
N LEU A 112 -3.06 -3.38 -9.55
CA LEU A 112 -2.68 -4.51 -8.70
C LEU A 112 -2.72 -5.85 -9.45
N LYS A 113 -3.70 -6.03 -10.36
CA LYS A 113 -3.90 -7.29 -11.07
C LYS A 113 -2.93 -7.45 -12.26
N ASP A 114 -2.78 -6.39 -13.05
CA ASP A 114 -2.27 -6.47 -14.41
C ASP A 114 -0.83 -5.97 -14.57
N VAL A 115 -0.23 -5.31 -13.56
CA VAL A 115 1.17 -4.83 -13.62
C VAL A 115 2.03 -5.64 -12.65
N LYS A 116 3.00 -6.39 -13.18
CA LYS A 116 3.86 -7.27 -12.38
C LYS A 116 5.11 -6.58 -11.85
N LEU A 117 5.81 -7.24 -10.93
CA LEU A 117 7.07 -6.75 -10.39
C LEU A 117 8.09 -6.59 -11.52
N GLY A 118 8.74 -5.42 -11.59
CA GLY A 118 9.70 -5.11 -12.65
C GLY A 118 9.08 -4.58 -13.94
N GLU A 119 7.75 -4.53 -14.05
CA GLU A 119 7.05 -3.94 -15.19
C GLU A 119 6.65 -2.49 -14.93
N ALA A 120 6.46 -1.74 -16.03
CA ALA A 120 5.92 -0.40 -15.99
C ALA A 120 4.89 -0.22 -17.10
N VAL A 121 3.82 0.52 -16.79
CA VAL A 121 2.79 0.93 -17.74
C VAL A 121 2.62 2.44 -17.72
N SER A 122 2.32 3.03 -18.88
CA SER A 122 1.96 4.45 -18.94
C SER A 122 0.57 4.68 -18.35
N TYR A 123 0.30 5.90 -17.88
CA TYR A 123 -1.05 6.27 -17.43
C TYR A 123 -2.11 6.11 -18.50
N LYS A 124 -1.74 6.23 -19.78
CA LYS A 124 -2.66 5.98 -20.89
C LYS A 124 -3.03 4.50 -20.98
N GLN A 125 -2.03 3.62 -20.97
CA GLN A 125 -2.26 2.16 -20.98
C GLN A 125 -3.08 1.71 -19.77
N LEU A 126 -2.80 2.24 -18.57
CA LEU A 126 -3.59 1.92 -17.39
C LEU A 126 -5.03 2.45 -17.49
N ALA A 127 -5.23 3.61 -18.14
CA ALA A 127 -6.56 4.13 -18.40
C ALA A 127 -7.34 3.25 -19.40
N ASP A 128 -6.65 2.74 -20.44
CA ASP A 128 -7.20 1.77 -21.39
C ASP A 128 -7.65 0.49 -20.67
N LEU A 129 -6.78 -0.10 -19.85
CA LEU A 129 -7.07 -1.30 -19.05
C LEU A 129 -8.23 -1.08 -18.06
N ALA A 130 -8.30 0.10 -17.44
CA ALA A 130 -9.39 0.48 -16.55
C ALA A 130 -10.71 0.86 -17.27
N GLY A 131 -10.76 0.72 -18.60
CA GLY A 131 -11.97 0.90 -19.41
C GLY A 131 -12.27 2.35 -19.83
N ASN A 132 -11.32 3.28 -19.70
CA ASN A 132 -11.48 4.65 -20.17
C ASN A 132 -10.17 5.25 -20.71
N SER A 133 -9.91 5.01 -21.99
CA SER A 133 -8.71 5.46 -22.71
C SER A 133 -8.42 6.95 -22.65
N ARG A 134 -9.44 7.78 -22.43
CA ARG A 134 -9.33 9.24 -22.36
C ARG A 134 -9.03 9.77 -20.96
N ALA A 135 -8.92 8.90 -19.96
CA ALA A 135 -8.85 9.28 -18.54
C ALA A 135 -7.44 9.27 -17.94
N ALA A 136 -6.37 9.35 -18.74
CA ALA A 136 -4.97 9.33 -18.25
C ALA A 136 -4.69 10.35 -17.13
N ARG A 137 -5.28 11.56 -17.20
CA ARG A 137 -5.16 12.57 -16.12
C ARG A 137 -5.83 12.12 -14.82
N ALA A 138 -7.00 11.48 -14.92
CA ALA A 138 -7.71 10.96 -13.77
C ALA A 138 -6.99 9.77 -13.13
N VAL A 139 -6.29 8.95 -13.92
CA VAL A 139 -5.39 7.90 -13.41
C VAL A 139 -4.30 8.51 -12.53
N GLY A 140 -3.64 9.59 -12.96
CA GLY A 140 -2.65 10.27 -12.10
C GLY A 140 -3.24 10.80 -10.79
N GLY A 141 -4.51 11.23 -10.82
CA GLY A 141 -5.26 11.59 -9.61
C GLY A 141 -5.52 10.38 -8.70
N ALA A 142 -5.90 9.23 -9.29
CA ALA A 142 -6.12 7.98 -8.56
C ALA A 142 -4.84 7.49 -7.86
N MET A 143 -3.68 7.56 -8.53
CA MET A 143 -2.39 7.19 -7.95
C MET A 143 -2.03 8.02 -6.72
N ARG A 144 -2.30 9.35 -6.75
CA ARG A 144 -2.06 10.23 -5.61
C ARG A 144 -2.91 9.85 -4.39
N SER A 145 -4.08 9.28 -4.61
CA SER A 145 -5.03 8.89 -3.57
C SER A 145 -4.93 7.41 -3.21
N ASN A 146 -3.92 6.68 -3.69
CA ASN A 146 -3.71 5.29 -3.32
C ASN A 146 -3.35 5.20 -1.82
N PRO A 147 -4.16 4.53 -0.99
CA PRO A 147 -3.88 4.45 0.45
C PRO A 147 -2.79 3.43 0.80
N VAL A 148 -2.43 2.51 -0.12
CA VAL A 148 -1.51 1.39 0.14
C VAL A 148 -0.36 1.32 -0.86
#